data_AF-A0A1I6GDK8-F1
#
_entry.id   AF-A0A1I6GDK8-F1
#
_cell.length_a   1.000
_cell.length_b   1.000
_cell.length_c   1.000
_cell.angle_alpha   90.00
_cell.angle_beta   90.00
_cell.angle_gamma   90.00
#
_symmetry.space_group_name_H-M   'P 1'
#
loop_
_entity.id
_entity.type
_entity.pdbx_description
1 polymer ?
#
loop_
_entity_poly.entity_id
_entity_poly.type
_entity_poly.pdbx_seq_one_letter_code
_entity_poly.pdbx_strand_id
1 'polypeptide(L)'
;MSDPTRTTAVPLRRGRAVRPLAAFLTAAALLAGPLLATPARADDYPSWQDVQNAQGDEQATQDQISKVGDALASTQQKAAEASTAALKAGQAAAAARADADAATARADQLTAQAEAAVQTAQQTHERVGTVIAGRERTETSSPLPVRLFTAAHPDQLLTRLGVMQRLDATWASLSARALAEEAVAASLRDQAQTARAERDRLAAAAEQAAQQAQAAADAEAAAAQDLQGHITTLYAQLAALKNTTADVERRYRIGQQVAEQAREQAAAAEAAAAAAAGSGGGSGGGWDGLGGDGVNVDPAGAQAYAAGQLGNYGWGQDQFPCLYRLWMQESSWRADALNPDSGAYGIPQALPADKLAAAGADWRTNGDTQIDWGLSYIQGRYGSPCGAWAHEVANNWY
;
A
#
# COMPACT_ATOMS: atom_id res chain seq x y z
N MET A 1 23.13 -44.69 64.31
CA MET A 1 23.13 -43.22 64.27
C MET A 1 23.36 -42.82 62.81
N SER A 2 22.47 -41.99 62.27
CA SER A 2 22.61 -41.20 61.02
C SER A 2 22.53 -42.01 59.71
N ASP A 3 21.83 -41.66 58.64
CA ASP A 3 20.98 -40.52 58.26
C ASP A 3 20.23 -40.91 56.95
N PRO A 4 18.93 -40.62 56.75
CA PRO A 4 18.20 -40.96 55.53
C PRO A 4 17.92 -39.72 54.66
N THR A 5 18.44 -39.67 53.43
CA THR A 5 17.90 -38.79 52.37
C THR A 5 18.22 -39.32 50.97
N ARG A 6 17.22 -39.92 50.30
CA ARG A 6 17.18 -40.02 48.84
C ARG A 6 15.83 -39.52 48.34
N THR A 7 15.79 -38.22 48.08
CA THR A 7 14.70 -37.53 47.40
C THR A 7 14.71 -37.92 45.93
N THR A 8 13.67 -38.60 45.47
CA THR A 8 13.39 -38.83 44.04
C THR A 8 12.85 -37.53 43.43
N ALA A 9 13.63 -36.91 42.55
CA ALA A 9 13.20 -35.76 41.76
C ALA A 9 12.37 -36.23 40.54
N VAL A 10 11.14 -35.73 40.44
CA VAL A 10 10.28 -35.85 39.25
C VAL A 10 10.65 -34.71 38.28
N PRO A 11 10.90 -34.95 36.98
CA PRO A 11 11.21 -33.87 36.05
C PRO A 11 9.95 -33.06 35.71
N LEU A 12 9.99 -31.76 35.99
CA LEU A 12 9.00 -30.78 35.56
C LEU A 12 9.04 -30.61 34.03
N ARG A 13 7.92 -30.90 33.37
CA ARG A 13 7.64 -30.53 31.98
C ARG A 13 7.74 -29.00 31.85
N ARG A 14 8.70 -28.52 31.05
CA ARG A 14 8.79 -27.10 30.65
C ARG A 14 7.53 -26.70 29.88
N GLY A 15 6.68 -25.90 30.49
CA GLY A 15 5.59 -25.20 29.82
C GLY A 15 6.15 -24.25 28.76
N ARG A 16 5.59 -24.29 27.55
CA ARG A 16 5.85 -23.31 26.49
C ARG A 16 5.51 -21.92 27.02
N ALA A 17 6.52 -21.06 27.12
CA ALA A 17 6.33 -19.64 27.35
C ALA A 17 5.58 -19.03 26.17
N VAL A 18 4.36 -18.56 26.41
CA VAL A 18 3.64 -17.67 25.51
C VAL A 18 4.38 -16.34 25.56
N ARG A 19 5.15 -16.03 24.52
CA ARG A 19 5.75 -14.70 24.32
C ARG A 19 4.62 -13.71 24.03
N PRO A 20 4.55 -12.55 24.69
CA PRO A 20 3.68 -11.49 24.24
C PRO A 20 4.21 -10.98 22.89
N LEU A 21 3.37 -11.03 21.86
CA LEU A 21 3.59 -10.35 20.59
C LEU A 21 3.55 -8.85 20.88
N ALA A 22 4.73 -8.24 20.98
CA ALA A 22 4.88 -6.80 20.91
C ALA A 22 4.49 -6.35 19.49
N ALA A 23 3.31 -5.75 19.35
CA ALA A 23 2.90 -5.08 18.14
C ALA A 23 3.75 -3.81 18.00
N PHE A 24 4.74 -3.85 17.09
CA PHE A 24 5.41 -2.65 16.61
C PHE A 24 4.42 -1.88 15.74
N LEU A 25 3.73 -0.89 16.34
CA LEU A 25 3.02 0.14 15.60
C LEU A 25 4.03 1.21 15.18
N THR A 26 4.61 1.08 13.99
CA THR A 26 5.34 2.18 13.36
C THR A 26 4.34 3.17 12.78
N ALA A 27 3.91 4.13 13.60
CA ALA A 27 3.24 5.33 13.11
C ALA A 27 4.28 6.21 12.40
N ALA A 28 4.46 6.01 11.09
CA ALA A 28 5.14 6.97 10.24
C ALA A 28 4.19 8.15 10.02
N ALA A 29 4.24 9.13 10.92
CA ALA A 29 3.59 10.42 10.75
C ALA A 29 4.28 11.18 9.61
N LEU A 30 3.85 10.94 8.37
CA LEU A 30 4.15 11.81 7.25
C LEU A 30 3.30 13.09 7.41
N LEU A 31 3.86 14.06 8.12
CA LEU A 31 3.42 15.46 8.07
C LEU A 31 3.73 16.03 6.68
N ALA A 32 2.94 15.65 5.68
CA ALA A 32 2.83 16.43 4.46
C ALA A 32 1.83 17.56 4.75
N GLY A 33 2.36 18.76 4.99
CA GLY A 33 1.53 19.96 5.13
C GLY A 33 0.65 20.18 3.90
N PRO A 34 -0.47 20.91 4.03
CA PRO A 34 -1.33 21.20 2.89
C PRO A 34 -0.50 21.98 1.86
N LEU A 35 -0.18 21.34 0.74
CA LEU A 35 0.24 22.02 -0.47
C LEU A 35 -1.02 22.76 -0.96
N LEU A 36 -1.22 23.97 -0.46
CA LEU A 36 -2.14 24.91 -1.08
C LEU A 36 -1.63 25.10 -2.50
N ALA A 37 -2.34 24.52 -3.46
CA ALA A 37 -2.11 24.76 -4.87
C ALA A 37 -2.16 26.27 -5.09
N THR A 38 -0.99 26.88 -5.28
CA THR A 38 -0.91 28.26 -5.73
C THR A 38 -1.68 28.35 -7.04
N PRO A 39 -2.58 29.33 -7.23
CA PRO A 39 -3.31 29.46 -8.48
C PRO A 39 -2.30 29.47 -9.62
N ALA A 40 -2.44 28.50 -10.53
CA ALA A 40 -1.57 28.35 -11.68
C ALA A 40 -1.51 29.70 -12.40
N ARG A 41 -0.31 30.29 -12.47
CA ARG A 41 -0.09 31.37 -13.42
C ARG A 41 -0.33 30.79 -14.80
N ALA A 42 -1.05 31.51 -15.65
CA ALA A 42 -1.09 31.17 -17.06
C ALA A 42 0.37 31.13 -17.52
N ASP A 43 0.87 29.93 -17.81
CA ASP A 43 2.20 29.79 -18.39
C ASP A 43 2.13 30.48 -19.76
N ASP A 44 2.97 31.49 -19.96
CA ASP A 44 3.07 32.20 -21.24
C ASP A 44 3.72 31.24 -22.25
N TYR A 45 2.89 30.41 -22.87
CA TYR A 45 3.30 29.51 -23.93
C TYR A 45 3.63 30.30 -25.20
N PRO A 46 4.73 29.96 -25.90
CA PRO A 46 5.08 30.63 -27.15
C PRO A 46 3.97 30.49 -28.20
N SER A 47 3.63 31.58 -28.88
CA SER A 47 2.60 31.58 -29.92
C SER A 47 3.18 31.27 -31.31
N TRP A 48 2.30 30.92 -32.25
CA TRP A 48 2.69 30.80 -33.67
C TRP A 48 3.20 32.12 -34.26
N GLN A 49 2.73 33.26 -33.74
CA GLN A 49 3.23 34.56 -34.17
C GLN A 49 4.68 34.75 -33.75
N ASP A 50 5.06 34.30 -32.55
CA ASP A 50 6.44 34.38 -32.07
C ASP A 50 7.39 33.52 -32.89
N VAL A 51 6.93 32.32 -33.30
CA VAL A 51 7.68 31.45 -34.22
C VAL A 51 7.90 32.11 -35.57
N GLN A 52 6.86 32.69 -36.16
CA GLN A 52 6.97 33.38 -37.46
C GLN A 52 7.86 34.64 -37.38
N ASN A 53 7.79 35.39 -36.28
CA ASN A 53 8.61 36.58 -36.09
C ASN A 53 10.10 36.24 -35.90
N ALA A 54 10.39 35.09 -35.29
CA ALA A 54 11.76 34.61 -35.13
C ALA A 54 12.35 34.03 -36.42
N GLN A 55 11.52 33.54 -37.35
CA GLN A 55 11.95 32.98 -38.62
C GLN A 55 12.62 34.04 -39.51
N GLY A 56 13.91 33.86 -39.76
CA GLY A 56 14.72 34.76 -40.58
C GLY A 56 15.80 35.52 -39.80
N ASP A 57 15.78 35.47 -38.47
CA ASP A 57 16.88 35.92 -37.61
C ASP A 57 17.44 34.72 -36.83
N GLU A 58 18.74 34.47 -36.97
CA GLU A 58 19.39 33.30 -36.38
C GLU A 58 19.36 33.33 -34.84
N GLN A 59 19.58 34.49 -34.23
CA GLN A 59 19.56 34.65 -32.79
C GLN A 59 18.13 34.52 -32.25
N ALA A 60 17.16 35.17 -32.90
CA ALA A 60 15.76 35.08 -32.51
C ALA A 60 15.23 33.65 -32.66
N THR A 61 15.67 32.92 -33.69
CA THR A 61 15.33 31.49 -33.87
C THR A 61 15.87 30.64 -32.72
N GLN A 62 17.13 30.85 -32.31
CA GLN A 62 17.72 30.10 -31.18
C GLN A 62 17.03 30.44 -29.85
N ASP A 63 16.76 31.72 -29.59
CA ASP A 63 16.04 32.15 -28.39
C ASP A 63 14.64 31.52 -28.33
N GLN A 64 13.96 31.45 -29.48
CA GLN A 64 12.64 30.84 -29.58
C GLN A 64 12.68 29.32 -29.42
N ILE A 65 13.70 28.63 -29.96
CA ILE A 65 13.93 27.20 -29.72
C ILE A 65 14.09 26.93 -28.22
N SER A 66 14.87 27.76 -27.51
CA SER A 66 15.03 27.63 -26.05
C SER A 66 13.70 27.79 -25.33
N LYS A 67 12.92 28.84 -25.64
CA LYS A 67 11.62 29.07 -24.99
C LYS A 67 10.62 27.93 -25.21
N VAL A 68 10.48 27.44 -26.44
CA VAL A 68 9.62 26.28 -26.75
C VAL A 68 10.16 25.02 -26.07
N GLY A 69 11.50 24.89 -26.01
CA GLY A 69 12.22 23.88 -25.25
C GLY A 69 11.80 23.86 -23.77
N ASP A 70 11.92 24.98 -23.10
CA ASP A 70 11.63 25.16 -21.68
C ASP A 70 10.15 24.97 -21.38
N ALA A 71 9.26 25.46 -22.25
CA ALA A 71 7.82 25.25 -22.13
C ALA A 71 7.47 23.76 -22.17
N LEU A 72 7.99 23.00 -23.15
CA LEU A 72 7.79 21.55 -23.22
C LEU A 72 8.30 20.83 -21.98
N ALA A 73 9.51 21.16 -21.51
CA ALA A 73 10.08 20.55 -20.32
C ALA A 73 9.24 20.83 -19.07
N SER A 74 8.81 22.08 -18.90
CA SER A 74 7.95 22.52 -17.79
C SER A 74 6.60 21.79 -17.78
N THR A 75 5.90 21.72 -18.92
CA THR A 75 4.59 21.04 -19.00
C THR A 75 4.71 19.54 -18.78
N GLN A 76 5.72 18.89 -19.38
CA GLN A 76 5.98 17.46 -19.15
C GLN A 76 6.33 17.18 -17.68
N GLN A 77 7.16 18.02 -17.06
CA GLN A 77 7.53 17.90 -15.65
C GLN A 77 6.33 18.07 -14.73
N LYS A 78 5.49 19.09 -14.94
CA LYS A 78 4.25 19.30 -14.15
C LYS A 78 3.34 18.09 -14.20
N ALA A 79 3.15 17.50 -15.38
CA ALA A 79 2.29 16.35 -15.54
C ALA A 79 2.91 15.07 -14.92
N ALA A 80 4.23 14.90 -15.01
CA ALA A 80 4.96 13.82 -14.31
C ALA A 80 4.88 13.96 -12.77
N GLU A 81 5.05 15.18 -12.24
CA GLU A 81 4.93 15.47 -10.80
C GLU A 81 3.51 15.24 -10.30
N ALA A 82 2.50 15.67 -11.05
CA ALA A 82 1.10 15.44 -10.72
C ALA A 82 0.75 13.94 -10.72
N SER A 83 1.22 13.19 -11.71
CA SER A 83 1.03 11.74 -11.76
C SER A 83 1.71 11.03 -10.58
N THR A 84 2.94 11.42 -10.24
CA THR A 84 3.66 10.88 -9.07
C THR A 84 2.93 11.20 -7.76
N ALA A 85 2.40 12.42 -7.63
CA ALA A 85 1.63 12.83 -6.45
C ALA A 85 0.33 12.02 -6.31
N ALA A 86 -0.39 11.81 -7.41
CA ALA A 86 -1.61 10.99 -7.43
C ALA A 86 -1.33 9.54 -7.01
N LEU A 87 -0.26 8.94 -7.51
CA LEU A 87 0.17 7.59 -7.11
C LEU A 87 0.45 7.49 -5.61
N LYS A 88 1.28 8.41 -5.09
CA LYS A 88 1.66 8.43 -3.67
C LYS A 88 0.44 8.65 -2.77
N ALA A 89 -0.46 9.55 -3.16
CA ALA A 89 -1.67 9.84 -2.40
C ALA A 89 -2.65 8.65 -2.44
N GLY A 90 -2.80 7.99 -3.59
CA GLY A 90 -3.60 6.77 -3.74
C GLY A 90 -3.10 5.63 -2.85
N GLN A 91 -1.79 5.39 -2.81
CA GLN A 91 -1.19 4.39 -1.92
C GLN A 91 -1.42 4.72 -0.44
N ALA A 92 -1.26 5.99 -0.05
CA ALA A 92 -1.53 6.43 1.32
C ALA A 92 -3.00 6.23 1.72
N ALA A 93 -3.94 6.50 0.81
CA ALA A 93 -5.37 6.26 1.02
C ALA A 93 -5.70 4.77 1.17
N ALA A 94 -5.10 3.91 0.33
CA ALA A 94 -5.28 2.46 0.41
C ALA A 94 -4.76 1.90 1.75
N ALA A 95 -3.55 2.31 2.17
CA ALA A 95 -2.97 1.92 3.43
C ALA A 95 -3.82 2.38 4.63
N ALA A 96 -4.24 3.65 4.64
CA ALA A 96 -5.07 4.20 5.72
C ALA A 96 -6.43 3.48 5.82
N ARG A 97 -7.03 3.11 4.67
CA ARG A 97 -8.26 2.32 4.65
C ARG A 97 -8.06 0.91 5.22
N ALA A 98 -6.97 0.23 4.86
CA ALA A 98 -6.65 -1.08 5.42
C ALA A 98 -6.46 -1.03 6.94
N ASP A 99 -5.79 0.01 7.45
CA ASP A 99 -5.62 0.24 8.89
C ASP A 99 -6.98 0.47 9.59
N ALA A 100 -7.86 1.27 8.99
CA ALA A 100 -9.21 1.53 9.52
C ALA A 100 -10.08 0.25 9.55
N ASP A 101 -10.00 -0.58 8.50
CA ASP A 101 -10.72 -1.86 8.43
C ASP A 101 -10.19 -2.84 9.49
N ALA A 102 -8.87 -2.92 9.67
CA ALA A 102 -8.25 -3.75 10.70
C ALA A 102 -8.64 -3.29 12.12
N ALA A 103 -8.65 -1.98 12.37
CA ALA A 103 -9.08 -1.41 13.64
C ALA A 103 -10.57 -1.66 13.91
N THR A 104 -11.41 -1.60 12.88
CA THR A 104 -12.83 -1.95 12.96
C THR A 104 -13.02 -3.40 13.38
N ALA A 105 -12.36 -4.34 12.69
CA ALA A 105 -12.43 -5.76 13.03
C ALA A 105 -11.97 -6.03 14.48
N ARG A 106 -10.93 -5.33 14.94
CA ARG A 106 -10.44 -5.45 16.31
C ARG A 106 -11.43 -4.89 17.35
N ALA A 107 -12.02 -3.74 17.07
CA ALA A 107 -13.03 -3.13 17.94
C ALA A 107 -14.28 -4.00 18.06
N ASP A 108 -14.72 -4.60 16.94
CA ASP A 108 -15.88 -5.50 16.92
C ASP A 108 -15.60 -6.79 17.70
N GLN A 109 -14.41 -7.37 17.53
CA GLN A 109 -13.99 -8.54 18.29
C GLN A 109 -13.98 -8.27 19.81
N LEU A 110 -13.38 -7.14 20.24
CA LEU A 110 -13.32 -6.78 21.65
C LEU A 110 -14.70 -6.45 22.21
N THR A 111 -15.57 -5.84 21.41
CA THR A 111 -16.97 -5.57 21.80
C THR A 111 -17.72 -6.88 22.03
N ALA A 112 -17.63 -7.83 21.10
CA ALA A 112 -18.26 -9.14 21.26
C ALA A 112 -17.73 -9.92 22.48
N GLN A 113 -16.41 -9.85 22.74
CA GLN A 113 -15.80 -10.45 23.94
C GLN A 113 -16.31 -9.79 25.22
N ALA A 114 -16.40 -8.46 25.24
CA ALA A 114 -16.94 -7.73 26.38
C ALA A 114 -18.40 -8.12 26.64
N GLU A 115 -19.24 -8.17 25.61
CA GLU A 115 -20.65 -8.58 25.72
C GLU A 115 -20.79 -10.02 26.25
N ALA A 116 -19.99 -10.95 25.74
CA ALA A 116 -19.99 -12.34 26.21
C ALA A 116 -19.54 -12.47 27.69
N ALA A 117 -18.52 -11.70 28.10
CA ALA A 117 -18.06 -11.66 29.48
C ALA A 117 -19.13 -11.09 30.41
N VAL A 118 -19.84 -10.04 29.97
CA VAL A 118 -20.96 -9.45 30.72
C VAL A 118 -22.09 -10.46 30.91
N GLN A 119 -22.47 -11.19 29.86
CA GLN A 119 -23.49 -12.24 29.97
C GLN A 119 -23.07 -13.35 30.94
N THR A 120 -21.79 -13.75 30.90
CA THR A 120 -21.24 -14.78 31.81
C THR A 120 -21.26 -14.31 33.27
N ALA A 121 -20.90 -13.05 33.52
CA ALA A 121 -20.97 -12.43 34.84
C ALA A 121 -22.43 -12.35 35.34
N GLN A 122 -23.38 -11.94 34.50
CA GLN A 122 -24.81 -11.88 34.83
C GLN A 122 -25.37 -13.26 35.21
N GLN A 123 -25.09 -14.30 34.41
CA GLN A 123 -25.53 -15.67 34.72
C GLN A 123 -24.95 -16.18 36.04
N THR A 124 -23.69 -15.83 36.34
CA THR A 124 -23.05 -16.21 37.60
C THR A 124 -23.68 -15.46 38.77
N HIS A 125 -23.97 -14.17 38.60
CA HIS A 125 -24.64 -13.34 39.59
C HIS A 125 -26.06 -13.86 39.91
N GLU A 126 -26.84 -14.24 38.90
CA GLU A 126 -28.15 -14.87 39.07
C GLU A 126 -28.05 -16.19 39.86
N ARG A 127 -27.08 -17.04 39.54
CA ARG A 127 -26.82 -18.29 40.29
C ARG A 127 -26.49 -18.01 41.75
N VAL A 128 -25.61 -17.03 42.02
CA VAL A 128 -25.31 -16.59 43.40
C VAL A 128 -26.58 -16.11 44.09
N GLY A 129 -27.39 -15.28 43.42
CA GLY A 129 -28.66 -14.76 43.93
C GLY A 129 -29.66 -15.87 44.30
N THR A 130 -29.83 -16.89 43.45
CA THR A 130 -30.71 -18.03 43.76
C THR A 130 -30.23 -18.85 44.97
N VAL A 131 -28.92 -18.99 45.16
CA VAL A 131 -28.33 -19.67 46.32
C VAL A 131 -28.56 -18.85 47.60
N ILE A 132 -28.38 -17.53 47.54
CA ILE A 132 -28.67 -16.61 48.67
C ILE A 132 -30.15 -16.69 49.05
N ALA A 133 -31.04 -16.54 48.07
CA ALA A 133 -32.49 -16.61 48.31
C ALA A 133 -32.93 -17.98 48.88
N GLY A 134 -32.29 -19.07 48.45
CA GLY A 134 -32.53 -20.40 49.00
C GLY A 134 -32.08 -20.55 50.45
N ARG A 135 -30.93 -19.94 50.82
CA ARG A 135 -30.42 -19.91 52.20
C ARG A 135 -31.32 -19.10 53.11
N GLU A 136 -31.64 -17.86 52.74
CA GLU A 136 -32.51 -16.99 53.54
C GLU A 136 -33.87 -17.65 53.79
N ARG A 137 -34.46 -18.27 52.76
CA ARG A 137 -35.71 -19.02 52.91
C ARG A 137 -35.59 -20.19 53.88
N THR A 138 -34.48 -20.92 53.86
CA THR A 138 -34.25 -22.09 54.72
C THR A 138 -33.94 -21.69 56.17
N GLU A 139 -33.15 -20.64 56.37
CA GLU A 139 -32.84 -20.11 57.70
C GLU A 139 -34.07 -19.51 58.39
N THR A 140 -34.94 -18.84 57.62
CA THR A 140 -36.19 -18.25 58.14
C THR A 140 -37.22 -19.32 58.53
N SER A 141 -37.25 -20.47 57.82
CA SER A 141 -38.22 -21.53 58.06
C SER A 141 -37.79 -22.57 59.10
N SER A 142 -36.48 -22.75 59.34
CA SER A 142 -35.96 -23.54 60.47
C SER A 142 -34.48 -23.21 60.74
N PRO A 143 -34.17 -22.51 61.84
CA PRO A 143 -32.80 -22.13 62.17
C PRO A 143 -31.87 -23.35 62.28
N LEU A 144 -30.65 -23.22 61.77
CA LEU A 144 -29.62 -24.28 61.80
C LEU A 144 -29.41 -24.93 63.18
N PRO A 145 -29.38 -24.20 64.31
CA PRO A 145 -29.27 -24.80 65.63
C PRO A 145 -30.43 -25.75 65.91
N VAL A 146 -31.66 -25.34 65.56
CA VAL A 146 -32.86 -26.16 65.75
C VAL A 146 -32.75 -27.45 64.95
N ARG A 147 -32.31 -27.41 63.69
CA ARG A 147 -32.15 -28.61 62.84
C ARG A 147 -30.99 -29.51 63.26
N LEU A 148 -29.93 -28.94 63.84
CA LEU A 148 -28.76 -29.71 64.32
C LEU A 148 -29.09 -30.48 65.60
N PHE A 149 -29.87 -29.88 66.51
CA PHE A 149 -30.17 -30.43 67.83
C PHE A 149 -31.47 -31.25 67.91
N THR A 150 -32.41 -31.10 66.97
CA THR A 150 -33.71 -31.81 67.02
C THR A 150 -33.78 -33.09 66.17
N ALA A 151 -32.69 -33.48 65.51
CA ALA A 151 -32.70 -34.60 64.58
C ALA A 151 -32.56 -35.96 65.27
N ALA A 152 -33.42 -36.93 64.89
CA ALA A 152 -33.52 -38.26 65.51
C ALA A 152 -32.31 -39.21 65.32
N HIS A 153 -31.28 -38.81 64.55
CA HIS A 153 -30.15 -39.67 64.15
C HIS A 153 -28.79 -38.96 64.38
N PRO A 154 -28.15 -39.14 65.56
CA PRO A 154 -26.90 -38.47 65.93
C PRO A 154 -25.67 -38.93 65.11
N ASP A 155 -25.72 -40.14 64.54
CA ASP A 155 -24.73 -40.73 63.63
C ASP A 155 -24.59 -39.99 62.30
N GLN A 156 -25.59 -39.20 61.90
CA GLN A 156 -25.58 -38.41 60.66
C GLN A 156 -25.04 -36.98 60.83
N LEU A 157 -24.68 -36.57 62.05
CA LEU A 157 -24.23 -35.22 62.36
C LEU A 157 -22.97 -34.82 61.57
N LEU A 158 -21.97 -35.72 61.54
CA LEU A 158 -20.71 -35.50 60.83
C LEU A 158 -20.92 -35.39 59.31
N THR A 159 -21.81 -36.20 58.74
CA THR A 159 -22.18 -36.11 57.32
C THR A 159 -22.81 -34.76 56.99
N ARG A 160 -23.69 -34.24 57.86
CA ARG A 160 -24.33 -32.92 57.67
C ARG A 160 -23.35 -31.76 57.82
N LEU A 161 -22.43 -31.84 58.78
CA LEU A 161 -21.33 -30.88 58.92
C LEU A 161 -20.41 -30.88 57.69
N GLY A 162 -20.08 -32.06 57.16
CA GLY A 162 -19.30 -32.19 55.93
C GLY A 162 -20.02 -31.62 54.70
N VAL A 163 -21.34 -31.81 54.59
CA VAL A 163 -22.15 -31.19 53.53
C VAL A 163 -22.18 -29.67 53.68
N MET A 164 -22.29 -29.14 54.90
CA MET A 164 -22.24 -27.68 55.16
C MET A 164 -20.88 -27.08 54.80
N GLN A 165 -19.77 -27.69 55.22
CA GLN A 165 -18.43 -27.21 54.85
C GLN A 165 -18.22 -27.22 53.33
N ARG A 166 -18.72 -28.25 52.63
CA ARG A 166 -18.69 -28.29 51.16
C ARG A 166 -19.55 -27.20 50.55
N LEU A 167 -20.72 -26.90 51.12
CA LEU A 167 -21.60 -25.83 50.65
C LEU A 167 -20.97 -24.45 50.84
N ASP A 168 -20.36 -24.18 52.00
CA ASP A 168 -19.63 -22.92 52.26
C ASP A 168 -18.41 -22.76 51.35
N ALA A 169 -17.64 -23.84 51.12
CA ALA A 169 -16.54 -23.83 50.17
C ALA A 169 -17.03 -23.58 48.73
N THR A 170 -18.16 -24.19 48.35
CA THR A 170 -18.79 -23.97 47.04
C THR A 170 -19.26 -22.52 46.91
N TRP A 171 -19.85 -21.94 47.96
CA TRP A 171 -20.27 -20.55 47.99
C TRP A 171 -19.10 -19.58 47.85
N ALA A 172 -18.05 -19.75 48.66
CA ALA A 172 -16.86 -18.92 48.58
C ALA A 172 -16.23 -18.97 47.18
N SER A 173 -16.21 -20.16 46.55
CA SER A 173 -15.72 -20.31 45.18
C SER A 173 -16.60 -19.63 44.14
N LEU A 174 -17.93 -19.67 44.29
CA LEU A 174 -18.87 -19.05 43.35
C LEU A 174 -18.82 -17.52 43.45
N SER A 175 -18.77 -16.96 44.66
CA SER A 175 -18.64 -15.52 44.88
C SER A 175 -17.29 -14.99 44.36
N ALA A 176 -16.19 -15.70 44.63
CA ALA A 176 -14.88 -15.33 44.09
C ALA A 176 -14.85 -15.36 42.56
N ARG A 177 -15.52 -16.35 41.95
CA ARG A 177 -15.67 -16.42 40.49
C ARG A 177 -16.51 -15.27 39.95
N ALA A 178 -17.62 -14.91 40.59
CA ALA A 178 -18.46 -13.79 40.16
C ALA A 178 -17.67 -12.48 40.09
N LEU A 179 -16.89 -12.17 41.14
CA LEU A 179 -16.03 -10.98 41.18
C LEU A 179 -14.93 -11.02 40.10
N ALA A 180 -14.35 -12.20 39.85
CA ALA A 180 -13.35 -12.36 38.81
C ALA A 180 -13.93 -12.14 37.40
N GLU A 181 -15.10 -12.71 37.11
CA GLU A 181 -15.81 -12.55 35.83
C GLU A 181 -16.24 -11.08 35.61
N GLU A 182 -16.67 -10.38 36.66
CA GLU A 182 -17.00 -8.95 36.61
C GLU A 182 -15.75 -8.09 36.31
N ALA A 183 -14.62 -8.38 36.95
CA ALA A 183 -13.35 -7.70 36.67
C ALA A 183 -12.88 -7.93 35.22
N VAL A 184 -13.04 -9.16 34.69
CA VAL A 184 -12.75 -9.48 33.28
C VAL A 184 -13.68 -8.71 32.35
N ALA A 185 -14.97 -8.68 32.64
CA ALA A 185 -15.95 -7.93 31.85
C ALA A 185 -15.65 -6.42 31.82
N ALA A 186 -15.29 -5.83 32.96
CA ALA A 186 -14.86 -4.43 33.05
C ALA A 186 -13.61 -4.17 32.20
N SER A 187 -12.58 -5.01 32.34
CA SER A 187 -11.34 -4.88 31.57
C SER A 187 -11.58 -4.99 30.05
N LEU A 188 -12.43 -5.91 29.60
CA LEU A 188 -12.76 -6.06 28.19
C LEU A 188 -13.57 -4.87 27.65
N ARG A 189 -14.46 -4.27 28.46
CA ARG A 189 -15.17 -3.04 28.08
C ARG A 189 -14.21 -1.87 27.89
N ASP A 190 -13.23 -1.70 28.78
CA ASP A 190 -12.22 -0.64 28.67
C ASP A 190 -11.34 -0.83 27.42
N GLN A 191 -10.94 -2.08 27.14
CA GLN A 191 -10.23 -2.43 25.91
C GLN A 191 -11.07 -2.15 24.66
N ALA A 192 -12.36 -2.51 24.66
CA ALA A 192 -13.27 -2.25 23.56
C ALA A 192 -13.50 -0.74 23.35
N GLN A 193 -13.58 0.06 24.41
CA GLN A 193 -13.68 1.51 24.32
C GLN A 193 -12.42 2.13 23.70
N THR A 194 -11.24 1.68 24.15
CA THR A 194 -9.96 2.12 23.58
C THR A 194 -9.85 1.75 22.10
N ALA A 195 -10.24 0.52 21.74
CA ALA A 195 -10.23 0.06 20.36
C ALA A 195 -11.21 0.83 19.47
N ARG A 196 -12.39 1.21 19.99
CA ARG A 196 -13.34 2.06 19.27
C ARG A 196 -12.80 3.46 19.03
N ALA A 197 -12.16 4.08 20.03
CA ALA A 197 -11.53 5.38 19.87
C ALA A 197 -10.43 5.34 18.79
N GLU A 198 -9.62 4.27 18.77
CA GLU A 198 -8.59 4.10 17.75
C GLU A 198 -9.19 3.84 16.35
N ARG A 199 -10.25 3.02 16.26
CA ARG A 199 -11.01 2.85 15.02
C ARG A 199 -11.51 4.18 14.49
N ASP A 200 -12.13 5.00 15.33
CA ASP A 200 -12.69 6.29 14.91
C ASP A 200 -11.58 7.26 14.45
N ARG A 201 -10.43 7.25 15.13
CA ARG A 201 -9.23 8.00 14.73
C ARG A 201 -8.71 7.56 13.36
N LEU A 202 -8.59 6.26 13.13
CA LEU A 202 -8.10 5.70 11.87
C LEU A 202 -9.09 5.87 10.72
N ALA A 203 -10.39 5.79 11.00
CA ALA A 203 -11.44 6.09 10.03
C ALA A 203 -11.36 7.54 9.54
N ALA A 204 -11.18 8.51 10.44
CA ALA A 204 -10.98 9.91 10.07
C ALA A 204 -9.69 10.13 9.26
N ALA A 205 -8.60 9.42 9.62
CA ALA A 205 -7.35 9.46 8.86
C ALA A 205 -7.52 8.87 7.44
N ALA A 206 -8.26 7.78 7.30
CA ALA A 206 -8.57 7.16 6.01
C ALA A 206 -9.41 8.09 5.14
N GLU A 207 -10.40 8.78 5.71
CA GLU A 207 -11.21 9.77 4.99
C GLU A 207 -10.36 10.95 4.51
N GLN A 208 -9.48 11.49 5.36
CA GLN A 208 -8.56 12.55 4.97
C GLN A 208 -7.61 12.10 3.86
N ALA A 209 -7.05 10.89 3.95
CA ALA A 209 -6.17 10.34 2.93
C ALA A 209 -6.91 10.14 1.59
N ALA A 210 -8.17 9.68 1.62
CA ALA A 210 -9.00 9.55 0.42
C ALA A 210 -9.27 10.90 -0.25
N GLN A 211 -9.54 11.96 0.53
CA GLN A 211 -9.70 13.31 -0.01
C GLN A 211 -8.41 13.84 -0.66
N GLN A 212 -7.25 13.56 -0.05
CA GLN A 212 -5.96 13.91 -0.64
C GLN A 212 -5.69 13.14 -1.94
N ALA A 213 -6.03 11.85 -2.00
CA ALA A 213 -5.93 11.05 -3.20
C ALA A 213 -6.81 11.59 -4.33
N GLN A 214 -8.06 11.96 -4.03
CA GLN A 214 -8.96 12.56 -5.02
C GLN A 214 -8.42 13.90 -5.54
N ALA A 215 -7.97 14.79 -4.65
CA ALA A 215 -7.41 16.07 -5.06
C ALA A 215 -6.15 15.90 -5.93
N ALA A 216 -5.32 14.90 -5.65
CA ALA A 216 -4.15 14.59 -6.45
C ALA A 216 -4.53 13.99 -7.82
N ALA A 217 -5.56 13.14 -7.88
CA ALA A 217 -6.09 12.60 -9.14
C ALA A 217 -6.70 13.72 -10.03
N ASP A 218 -7.43 14.66 -9.43
CA ASP A 218 -7.97 15.82 -10.15
C ASP A 218 -6.83 16.71 -10.70
N ALA A 219 -5.76 16.89 -9.93
CA ALA A 219 -4.57 17.62 -10.36
C ALA A 219 -3.82 16.91 -11.50
N GLU A 220 -3.69 15.57 -11.44
CA GLU A 220 -3.14 14.75 -12.53
C GLU A 220 -3.99 14.90 -13.81
N ALA A 221 -5.31 14.83 -13.70
CA ALA A 221 -6.21 15.02 -14.83
C ALA A 221 -6.08 16.41 -15.45
N ALA A 222 -5.99 17.46 -14.64
CA ALA A 222 -5.78 18.83 -15.11
C ALA A 222 -4.42 19.00 -15.81
N ALA A 223 -3.35 18.44 -15.24
CA ALA A 223 -2.02 18.50 -15.85
C ALA A 223 -1.93 17.69 -17.15
N ALA A 224 -2.62 16.55 -17.24
CA ALA A 224 -2.73 15.78 -18.47
C ALA A 224 -3.48 16.53 -19.57
N GLN A 225 -4.56 17.25 -19.22
CA GLN A 225 -5.29 18.11 -20.16
C GLN A 225 -4.43 19.27 -20.66
N ASP A 226 -3.70 19.94 -19.78
CA ASP A 226 -2.77 21.02 -20.14
C ASP A 226 -1.67 20.50 -21.09
N LEU A 227 -1.07 19.36 -20.73
CA LEU A 227 -0.08 18.68 -21.57
C LEU A 227 -0.64 18.36 -22.95
N GLN A 228 -1.81 17.72 -23.02
CA GLN A 228 -2.42 17.33 -24.29
C GLN A 228 -2.77 18.55 -25.16
N GLY A 229 -3.23 19.65 -24.55
CA GLY A 229 -3.54 20.90 -25.24
C GLY A 229 -2.33 21.58 -25.88
N HIS A 230 -1.16 21.47 -25.26
CA HIS A 230 0.03 22.23 -25.67
C HIS A 230 1.11 21.39 -26.38
N ILE A 231 1.27 20.11 -26.04
CA ILE A 231 2.40 19.29 -26.50
C ILE A 231 2.48 19.16 -28.01
N THR A 232 1.34 18.97 -28.68
CA THR A 232 1.29 18.86 -30.15
C THR A 232 1.72 20.15 -30.82
N THR A 233 1.24 21.28 -30.30
CA THR A 233 1.58 22.62 -30.82
C THR A 233 3.05 22.93 -30.58
N LEU A 234 3.57 22.68 -29.38
CA LEU A 234 4.96 22.97 -29.04
C LEU A 234 5.94 22.13 -29.87
N TYR A 235 5.64 20.84 -30.10
CA TYR A 235 6.47 20.03 -31.01
C TYR A 235 6.38 20.49 -32.47
N ALA A 236 5.22 20.95 -32.94
CA ALA A 236 5.08 21.52 -34.28
C ALA A 236 5.86 22.84 -34.43
N GLN A 237 5.85 23.70 -33.41
CA GLN A 237 6.63 24.94 -33.36
C GLN A 237 8.13 24.66 -33.37
N LEU A 238 8.59 23.72 -32.54
CA LEU A 238 9.99 23.31 -32.49
C LEU A 238 10.46 22.73 -33.85
N ALA A 239 9.61 21.93 -34.48
CA ALA A 239 9.86 21.37 -35.80
C ALA A 239 10.00 22.45 -36.89
N ALA A 240 9.13 23.47 -36.84
CA ALA A 240 9.19 24.59 -37.77
C ALA A 240 10.46 25.45 -37.59
N LEU A 241 10.94 25.64 -36.37
CA LEU A 241 12.17 26.40 -36.07
C LEU A 241 13.44 25.62 -36.45
N LYS A 242 13.44 24.29 -36.28
CA LYS A 242 14.60 23.42 -36.54
C LYS A 242 14.61 22.77 -37.92
N ASN A 243 13.62 23.09 -38.76
CA ASN A 243 13.44 22.52 -40.10
C ASN A 243 13.44 20.98 -40.12
N THR A 244 12.60 20.40 -39.26
CA THR A 244 12.47 18.95 -39.02
C THR A 244 10.99 18.59 -38.87
N THR A 245 10.68 17.40 -38.37
CA THR A 245 9.30 16.99 -38.05
C THR A 245 9.08 16.95 -36.53
N ALA A 246 7.84 17.23 -36.11
CA ALA A 246 7.43 17.20 -34.70
C ALA A 246 7.77 15.85 -34.04
N ASP A 247 7.67 14.80 -34.83
CA ASP A 247 7.91 13.43 -34.46
C ASP A 247 9.41 13.10 -34.24
N VAL A 248 10.30 13.67 -35.07
CA VAL A 248 11.76 13.57 -34.85
C VAL A 248 12.18 14.30 -33.58
N GLU A 249 11.64 15.51 -33.35
CA GLU A 249 11.96 16.29 -32.14
C GLU A 249 11.45 15.62 -30.87
N ARG A 250 10.24 15.05 -30.89
CA ARG A 250 9.71 14.26 -29.78
C ARG A 250 10.64 13.10 -29.42
N ARG A 251 11.02 12.27 -30.39
CA ARG A 251 11.93 11.13 -30.13
C ARG A 251 13.29 11.56 -29.65
N TYR A 252 13.85 12.62 -30.21
CA TYR A 252 15.14 13.15 -29.75
C TYR A 252 15.09 13.48 -28.25
N ARG A 253 14.01 14.13 -27.79
CA ARG A 253 13.84 14.47 -26.37
C ARG A 253 13.57 13.26 -25.49
N ILE A 254 12.73 12.32 -25.93
CA ILE A 254 12.50 11.06 -25.23
C ILE A 254 13.83 10.29 -25.09
N GLY A 255 14.64 10.25 -26.15
CA GLY A 255 15.98 9.67 -26.14
C GLY A 255 16.91 10.35 -25.13
N GLN A 256 16.90 11.69 -25.06
CA GLN A 256 17.68 12.42 -24.06
C GLN A 256 17.23 12.11 -22.62
N GLN A 257 15.92 12.08 -22.35
CA GLN A 257 15.40 11.80 -21.01
C GLN A 257 15.68 10.36 -20.58
N VAL A 258 15.51 9.39 -21.48
CA VAL A 258 15.85 7.98 -21.21
C VAL A 258 17.36 7.80 -20.99
N ALA A 259 18.19 8.50 -21.76
CA ALA A 259 19.64 8.46 -21.57
C ALA A 259 20.07 9.08 -20.23
N GLU A 260 19.44 10.18 -19.80
CA GLU A 260 19.70 10.78 -18.49
C GLU A 260 19.25 9.86 -17.36
N GLN A 261 18.05 9.28 -17.45
CA GLN A 261 17.59 8.25 -16.51
C GLN A 261 18.58 7.08 -16.42
N ALA A 262 19.12 6.61 -17.56
CA ALA A 262 20.12 5.55 -17.56
C ALA A 262 21.43 5.97 -16.86
N ARG A 263 21.85 7.24 -16.99
CA ARG A 263 23.02 7.79 -16.28
C ARG A 263 22.78 7.90 -14.79
N GLU A 264 21.63 8.43 -14.37
CA GLU A 264 21.23 8.52 -12.97
C GLU A 264 21.18 7.12 -12.33
N GLN A 265 20.65 6.13 -13.04
CA GLN A 265 20.59 4.75 -12.58
C GLN A 265 21.98 4.11 -12.50
N ALA A 266 22.86 4.37 -13.46
CA ALA A 266 24.25 3.92 -13.38
C ALA A 266 24.96 4.55 -12.18
N ALA A 267 24.80 5.86 -11.96
CA ALA A 267 25.35 6.56 -10.81
C ALA A 267 24.77 6.07 -9.47
N ALA A 268 23.46 5.80 -9.42
CA ALA A 268 22.78 5.24 -8.26
C ALA A 268 23.22 3.79 -7.99
N ALA A 269 23.43 2.99 -9.02
CA ALA A 269 23.95 1.63 -8.92
C ALA A 269 25.42 1.61 -8.47
N GLU A 270 26.24 2.55 -8.95
CA GLU A 270 27.62 2.74 -8.47
C GLU A 270 27.63 3.20 -7.01
N ALA A 271 26.77 4.14 -6.63
CA ALA A 271 26.61 4.58 -5.25
C ALA A 271 26.07 3.47 -4.34
N ALA A 272 25.12 2.66 -4.83
CA ALA A 272 24.57 1.51 -4.12
C ALA A 272 25.59 0.36 -4.02
N ALA A 273 26.43 0.12 -5.04
CA ALA A 273 27.53 -0.83 -4.99
C ALA A 273 28.62 -0.37 -4.01
N ALA A 274 28.90 0.93 -3.94
CA ALA A 274 29.77 1.52 -2.93
C ALA A 274 29.18 1.41 -1.51
N ALA A 275 27.85 1.55 -1.37
CA ALA A 275 27.13 1.39 -0.10
C ALA A 275 26.98 -0.09 0.31
N ALA A 276 26.84 -1.02 -0.64
CA ALA A 276 26.68 -2.46 -0.42
C ALA A 276 27.97 -3.14 0.11
N ALA A 277 29.10 -2.43 0.14
CA ALA A 277 30.25 -2.80 0.97
C ALA A 277 29.95 -2.73 2.49
N GLY A 278 28.77 -2.23 2.88
CA GLY A 278 28.25 -2.20 4.24
C GLY A 278 26.75 -2.51 4.30
N SER A 279 26.42 -3.80 4.48
CA SER A 279 25.08 -4.35 4.72
C SER A 279 24.18 -4.48 3.48
N GLY A 280 23.75 -5.73 3.24
CA GLY A 280 22.74 -6.07 2.25
C GLY A 280 21.33 -5.98 2.84
N GLY A 281 20.38 -5.63 1.99
CA GLY A 281 18.96 -5.69 2.32
C GLY A 281 18.13 -4.90 1.31
N GLY A 282 17.63 -5.61 0.29
CA GLY A 282 16.67 -5.06 -0.66
C GLY A 282 15.34 -4.71 0.01
N SER A 283 14.78 -3.57 -0.38
CA SER A 283 13.47 -3.08 0.05
C SER A 283 12.56 -3.01 -1.17
N GLY A 284 11.73 -4.04 -1.36
CA GLY A 284 10.57 -3.97 -2.25
C GLY A 284 9.46 -3.19 -1.57
N GLY A 285 9.21 -1.96 -2.02
CA GLY A 285 8.07 -1.15 -1.60
C GLY A 285 6.81 -1.64 -2.31
N GLY A 286 5.70 -1.75 -1.57
CA GLY A 286 4.41 -2.22 -2.08
C GLY A 286 3.76 -1.24 -3.07
N TRP A 287 3.20 -1.79 -4.14
CA TRP A 287 2.55 -1.07 -5.23
C TRP A 287 1.07 -1.48 -5.37
N ASP A 288 0.28 -1.27 -4.30
CA ASP A 288 -1.17 -1.42 -4.35
C ASP A 288 -1.79 -0.08 -4.81
N GLY A 289 -1.96 0.10 -6.13
CA GLY A 289 -2.58 1.33 -6.67
C GLY A 289 -2.47 1.59 -8.18
N LEU A 290 -1.75 0.76 -8.93
CA LEU A 290 -1.58 0.90 -10.39
C LEU A 290 -2.70 0.18 -11.21
N GLY A 291 -3.83 -0.15 -10.58
CA GLY A 291 -4.90 -0.93 -11.19
C GLY A 291 -5.81 -0.13 -12.14
N GLY A 292 -5.58 -0.31 -13.45
CA GLY A 292 -6.59 -0.63 -14.48
C GLY A 292 -7.72 0.32 -14.86
N ASP A 293 -8.08 1.34 -14.07
CA ASP A 293 -9.21 2.20 -14.40
C ASP A 293 -8.81 3.26 -15.44
N GLY A 294 -9.27 3.10 -16.70
CA GLY A 294 -9.11 4.07 -17.78
C GLY A 294 -8.01 3.81 -18.82
N VAL A 295 -7.36 2.64 -18.79
CA VAL A 295 -6.33 2.24 -19.77
C VAL A 295 -6.98 1.67 -21.05
N ASN A 296 -6.58 2.15 -22.23
CA ASN A 296 -6.98 1.53 -23.48
C ASN A 296 -6.15 0.26 -23.74
N VAL A 297 -6.72 -0.92 -23.46
CA VAL A 297 -6.08 -2.20 -23.72
C VAL A 297 -6.38 -2.64 -25.16
N ASP A 298 -5.52 -2.20 -26.08
CA ASP A 298 -5.53 -2.63 -27.48
C ASP A 298 -4.16 -3.19 -27.89
N PRO A 299 -3.89 -4.49 -27.64
CA PRO A 299 -2.63 -5.11 -28.03
C PRO A 299 -2.35 -5.05 -29.54
N ALA A 300 -3.39 -5.06 -30.39
CA ALA A 300 -3.23 -5.01 -31.83
C ALA A 300 -2.86 -3.60 -32.29
N GLY A 301 -3.50 -2.57 -31.74
CA GLY A 301 -3.15 -1.16 -31.94
C GLY A 301 -1.74 -0.87 -31.45
N ALA A 302 -1.37 -1.34 -30.26
CA ALA A 302 -0.02 -1.25 -29.71
C ALA A 302 1.04 -1.89 -30.63
N GLN A 303 0.76 -3.10 -31.15
CA GLN A 303 1.63 -3.78 -32.12
C GLN A 303 1.79 -2.98 -33.41
N ALA A 304 0.69 -2.46 -33.96
CA ALA A 304 0.71 -1.65 -35.17
C ALA A 304 1.48 -0.34 -34.99
N TYR A 305 1.28 0.34 -33.86
CA TYR A 305 2.03 1.53 -33.50
C TYR A 305 3.52 1.21 -33.42
N ALA A 306 3.92 0.21 -32.65
CA ALA A 306 5.32 -0.20 -32.50
C ALA A 306 5.97 -0.57 -33.84
N ALA A 307 5.28 -1.31 -34.72
CA ALA A 307 5.77 -1.64 -36.06
C ALA A 307 6.01 -0.39 -36.92
N GLY A 308 5.12 0.60 -36.84
CA GLY A 308 5.25 1.89 -37.52
C GLY A 308 6.41 2.73 -36.99
N GLN A 309 6.79 2.55 -35.72
CA GLN A 309 7.88 3.30 -35.11
C GLN A 309 9.29 2.78 -35.48
N LEU A 310 9.45 1.49 -35.84
CA LEU A 310 10.78 0.88 -36.04
C LEU A 310 11.70 1.64 -37.01
N GLY A 311 11.14 2.06 -38.15
CA GLY A 311 11.91 2.77 -39.18
C GLY A 311 12.53 4.07 -38.67
N ASN A 312 11.89 4.70 -37.69
CA ASN A 312 12.38 5.94 -37.09
C ASN A 312 13.57 5.76 -36.15
N TYR A 313 13.81 4.53 -35.70
CA TYR A 313 14.99 4.12 -34.94
C TYR A 313 16.12 3.59 -35.84
N GLY A 314 15.94 3.65 -37.16
CA GLY A 314 16.87 3.07 -38.13
C GLY A 314 16.77 1.55 -38.24
N TRP A 315 15.70 0.95 -37.70
CA TRP A 315 15.48 -0.49 -37.72
C TRP A 315 14.57 -0.91 -38.87
N GLY A 316 14.92 -2.02 -39.52
CA GLY A 316 14.04 -2.66 -40.49
C GLY A 316 12.91 -3.45 -39.80
N GLN A 317 11.91 -3.83 -40.60
CA GLN A 317 10.77 -4.64 -40.13
C GLN A 317 11.18 -6.04 -39.66
N ASP A 318 12.38 -6.50 -40.01
CA ASP A 318 13.01 -7.72 -39.50
C ASP A 318 13.24 -7.69 -37.98
N GLN A 319 13.24 -6.51 -37.35
CA GLN A 319 13.33 -6.38 -35.90
C GLN A 319 11.99 -6.64 -35.19
N PHE A 320 10.86 -6.49 -35.89
CA PHE A 320 9.53 -6.61 -35.28
C PHE A 320 9.25 -8.00 -34.66
N PRO A 321 9.61 -9.14 -35.28
CA PRO A 321 9.40 -10.45 -34.65
C PRO A 321 10.15 -10.64 -33.32
N CYS A 322 11.29 -9.97 -33.13
CA CYS A 322 12.00 -9.97 -31.84
C CYS A 322 11.28 -9.10 -30.81
N LEU A 323 10.87 -7.89 -31.20
CA LEU A 323 10.08 -6.99 -30.36
C LEU A 323 8.76 -7.64 -29.92
N TYR A 324 8.07 -8.29 -30.87
CA TYR A 324 6.85 -9.06 -30.63
C TYR A 324 7.04 -10.09 -29.53
N ARG A 325 8.05 -10.96 -29.66
CA ARG A 325 8.32 -11.99 -28.66
C ARG A 325 8.69 -11.40 -27.29
N LEU A 326 9.53 -10.37 -27.29
CA LEU A 326 9.95 -9.67 -26.08
C LEU A 326 8.73 -9.16 -25.30
N TRP A 327 7.94 -8.26 -25.87
CA TRP A 327 6.80 -7.67 -25.16
C TRP A 327 5.60 -8.60 -25.01
N MET A 328 5.50 -9.65 -25.83
CA MET A 328 4.53 -10.72 -25.60
C MET A 328 4.83 -11.45 -24.28
N GLN A 329 6.10 -11.69 -24.01
CA GLN A 329 6.54 -12.37 -22.80
C GLN A 329 6.47 -11.47 -21.56
N GLU A 330 6.75 -10.17 -21.72
CA GLU A 330 6.73 -9.19 -20.63
C GLU A 330 5.31 -8.90 -20.12
N SER A 331 4.40 -8.54 -21.02
CA SER A 331 3.10 -7.94 -20.64
C SER A 331 1.92 -8.51 -21.41
N SER A 332 2.20 -9.44 -22.32
CA SER A 332 1.28 -9.80 -23.38
C SER A 332 0.78 -8.61 -24.21
N TRP A 333 1.65 -7.62 -24.45
CA TRP A 333 1.33 -6.36 -25.15
C TRP A 333 0.22 -5.52 -24.49
N ARG A 334 -0.05 -5.72 -23.19
CA ARG A 334 -1.09 -4.96 -22.48
C ARG A 334 -0.51 -3.74 -21.78
N ALA A 335 -1.12 -2.58 -22.02
CA ALA A 335 -0.73 -1.30 -21.41
C ALA A 335 -1.09 -1.19 -19.91
N ASP A 336 -1.99 -2.03 -19.41
CA ASP A 336 -2.40 -2.12 -18.01
C ASP A 336 -1.67 -3.24 -17.24
N ALA A 337 -0.68 -3.91 -17.86
CA ALA A 337 0.02 -5.02 -17.25
C ALA A 337 0.83 -4.56 -16.02
N LEU A 338 0.37 -4.94 -14.84
CA LEU A 338 1.07 -4.76 -13.58
C LEU A 338 1.58 -6.11 -13.07
N ASN A 339 2.89 -6.20 -12.81
CA ASN A 339 3.44 -7.30 -12.04
C ASN A 339 3.30 -7.00 -10.53
N PRO A 340 2.46 -7.74 -9.78
CA PRO A 340 2.18 -7.44 -8.38
C PRO A 340 3.39 -7.65 -7.45
N ASP A 341 4.33 -8.53 -7.83
CA ASP A 341 5.48 -8.87 -6.99
C ASP A 341 6.61 -7.84 -7.13
N SER A 342 6.83 -7.33 -8.35
CA SER A 342 7.94 -6.40 -8.65
C SER A 342 7.50 -4.94 -8.79
N GLY A 343 6.22 -4.68 -9.08
CA GLY A 343 5.73 -3.35 -9.45
C GLY A 343 6.05 -2.92 -10.88
N ALA A 344 6.58 -3.81 -11.72
CA ALA A 344 6.81 -3.53 -13.13
C ALA A 344 5.48 -3.25 -13.85
N TYR A 345 5.45 -2.24 -14.72
CA TYR A 345 4.22 -1.76 -15.33
C TYR A 345 4.30 -1.57 -16.85
N GLY A 346 3.16 -1.78 -17.51
CA GLY A 346 2.90 -1.47 -18.91
C GLY A 346 3.49 -2.47 -19.90
N ILE A 347 3.38 -2.14 -21.19
CA ILE A 347 3.86 -2.97 -22.30
C ILE A 347 5.33 -3.39 -22.12
N PRO A 348 6.27 -2.49 -21.80
CA PRO A 348 7.68 -2.84 -21.65
C PRO A 348 8.05 -3.37 -20.26
N GLN A 349 7.10 -3.53 -19.33
CA GLN A 349 7.35 -3.90 -17.93
C GLN A 349 8.45 -3.05 -17.28
N ALA A 350 8.30 -1.72 -17.35
CA ALA A 350 9.29 -0.80 -16.83
C ALA A 350 9.39 -0.90 -15.29
N LEU A 351 10.63 -0.95 -14.78
CA LEU A 351 10.93 -1.02 -13.36
C LEU A 351 12.00 0.00 -12.93
N PRO A 352 11.70 0.88 -11.95
CA PRO A 352 10.36 1.24 -11.47
C PRO A 352 9.47 1.84 -12.58
N ALA A 353 8.15 1.72 -12.40
CA ALA A 353 7.14 2.09 -13.40
C ALA A 353 7.13 3.58 -13.76
N ASP A 354 7.47 4.44 -12.79
CA ASP A 354 7.56 5.91 -12.93
C ASP A 354 8.55 6.37 -14.02
N LYS A 355 9.50 5.53 -14.42
CA LYS A 355 10.41 5.81 -15.54
C LYS A 355 9.69 6.11 -16.85
N LEU A 356 8.52 5.50 -17.05
CA LEU A 356 7.70 5.73 -18.26
C LEU A 356 7.27 7.19 -18.42
N ALA A 357 7.28 7.98 -17.34
CA ALA A 357 6.99 9.41 -17.38
C ALA A 357 7.94 10.21 -18.28
N ALA A 358 9.13 9.68 -18.60
CA ALA A 358 10.05 10.29 -19.57
C ALA A 358 9.57 10.21 -21.03
N ALA A 359 8.59 9.38 -21.37
CA ALA A 359 7.98 9.41 -22.70
C ALA A 359 6.75 10.32 -22.76
N GLY A 360 6.09 10.54 -21.62
CA GLY A 360 4.89 11.35 -21.52
C GLY A 360 4.19 11.10 -20.20
N ALA A 361 3.48 12.08 -19.67
CA ALA A 361 2.81 11.97 -18.36
C ALA A 361 1.56 11.08 -18.38
N ASP A 362 1.01 10.81 -19.56
CA ASP A 362 -0.11 9.89 -19.79
C ASP A 362 0.33 8.42 -19.84
N TRP A 363 1.59 8.12 -19.51
CA TRP A 363 2.18 6.77 -19.54
C TRP A 363 1.38 5.71 -18.82
N ARG A 364 0.57 6.08 -17.81
CA ARG A 364 -0.27 5.14 -17.07
C ARG A 364 -1.39 4.58 -17.93
N THR A 365 -1.95 5.37 -18.83
CA THR A 365 -3.17 5.02 -19.60
C THR A 365 -2.94 4.95 -21.10
N ASN A 366 -1.79 5.43 -21.59
CA ASN A 366 -1.46 5.48 -23.01
C ASN A 366 -0.36 4.47 -23.39
N GLY A 367 -0.75 3.42 -24.12
CA GLY A 367 0.17 2.41 -24.64
C GLY A 367 1.21 2.94 -25.62
N ASP A 368 0.89 3.97 -26.40
CA ASP A 368 1.83 4.59 -27.35
C ASP A 368 2.99 5.26 -26.59
N THR A 369 2.68 5.97 -25.51
CA THR A 369 3.68 6.56 -24.61
C THR A 369 4.60 5.48 -24.00
N GLN A 370 4.03 4.35 -23.59
CA GLN A 370 4.81 3.23 -23.06
C GLN A 370 5.73 2.60 -24.13
N ILE A 371 5.24 2.48 -25.37
CA ILE A 371 6.01 1.98 -26.51
C ILE A 371 7.16 2.94 -26.85
N ASP A 372 6.91 4.25 -26.88
CA ASP A 372 7.93 5.26 -27.17
C ASP A 372 9.08 5.20 -26.15
N TRP A 373 8.76 5.06 -24.86
CA TRP A 373 9.77 4.82 -23.82
C TRP A 373 10.53 3.50 -24.08
N GLY A 374 9.82 2.41 -24.31
CA GLY A 374 10.39 1.08 -24.48
C GLY A 374 11.34 0.98 -25.69
N LEU A 375 10.97 1.56 -26.83
CA LEU A 375 11.83 1.58 -28.02
C LEU A 375 13.09 2.42 -27.81
N SER A 376 12.96 3.59 -27.17
CA SER A 376 14.10 4.42 -26.78
C SER A 376 15.06 3.69 -25.84
N TYR A 377 14.51 3.00 -24.83
CA TYR A 377 15.30 2.19 -23.90
C TYR A 377 16.02 1.05 -24.61
N ILE A 378 15.34 0.31 -25.50
CA ILE A 378 15.94 -0.76 -26.29
C ILE A 378 17.09 -0.23 -27.15
N GLN A 379 16.92 0.92 -27.80
CA GLN A 379 17.97 1.53 -28.60
C GLN A 379 19.19 1.88 -27.75
N GLY A 380 19.00 2.55 -26.61
CA GLY A 380 20.09 2.97 -25.74
C GLY A 380 20.82 1.80 -25.07
N ARG A 381 20.09 0.76 -24.66
CA ARG A 381 20.66 -0.35 -23.86
C ARG A 381 21.17 -1.51 -24.70
N TYR A 382 20.42 -1.87 -25.75
CA TYR A 382 20.62 -3.10 -26.52
C TYR A 382 20.92 -2.85 -27.99
N GLY A 383 20.78 -1.60 -28.46
CA GLY A 383 21.00 -1.20 -29.85
C GLY A 383 19.86 -1.57 -30.81
N SER A 384 19.19 -2.72 -30.62
CA SER A 384 18.03 -3.13 -31.41
C SER A 384 17.10 -4.11 -30.68
N PRO A 385 15.83 -4.28 -31.13
CA PRO A 385 14.91 -5.26 -30.55
C PRO A 385 15.43 -6.70 -30.61
N CYS A 386 16.10 -7.10 -31.69
CA CYS A 386 16.73 -8.43 -31.73
C CYS A 386 17.96 -8.53 -30.82
N GLY A 387 18.71 -7.43 -30.60
CA GLY A 387 19.75 -7.37 -29.58
C GLY A 387 19.19 -7.59 -28.18
N ALA A 388 18.07 -6.93 -27.86
CA ALA A 388 17.36 -7.11 -26.59
C ALA A 388 16.88 -8.56 -26.41
N TRP A 389 16.15 -9.10 -27.40
CA TRP A 389 15.67 -10.49 -27.33
C TRP A 389 16.82 -11.51 -27.18
N ALA A 390 17.92 -11.32 -27.90
CA ALA A 390 19.09 -12.20 -27.79
C ALA A 390 19.72 -12.14 -26.38
N HIS A 391 19.76 -10.95 -25.76
CA HIS A 391 20.21 -10.79 -24.39
C HIS A 391 19.32 -11.55 -23.39
N GLU A 392 18.00 -11.44 -23.52
CA GLU A 392 17.05 -12.13 -22.63
C GLU A 392 17.17 -13.66 -22.71
N VAL A 393 17.24 -14.20 -23.93
CA VAL A 393 17.44 -15.64 -24.16
C VAL A 393 18.79 -16.11 -23.62
N ALA A 394 19.86 -15.33 -23.80
CA ALA A 394 21.20 -15.71 -23.34
C ALA A 394 21.33 -15.74 -21.81
N ASN A 395 20.54 -14.93 -21.10
CA ASN A 395 20.51 -14.92 -19.63
C ASN A 395 19.53 -15.94 -19.02
N ASN A 396 18.90 -16.80 -19.85
CA ASN A 396 17.84 -17.74 -19.46
C ASN A 396 16.66 -17.07 -18.76
N TRP A 397 16.35 -15.82 -19.12
CA TRP A 397 15.15 -15.18 -18.61
C TRP A 397 13.92 -15.67 -19.39
N TYR A 398 14.10 -16.12 -20.64
CA TYR A 398 13.08 -16.72 -21.52
C TYR A 398 13.55 -17.94 -22.32
#